data_AF-A0A4Q3XV42-F1
#
_entry.id   AF-A0A4Q3XV42-F1
#
_cell.length_a   1.000
_cell.length_b   1.000
_cell.length_c   1.000
_cell.angle_alpha   90.00
_cell.angle_beta   90.00
_cell.angle_gamma   90.00
#
_symmetry.space_group_name_H-M   'P 1'
#
loop_
_entity.id
_entity.type
_entity.pdbx_description
1 polymer ?
#
loop_
_entity_poly.entity_id
_entity_poly.type
_entity_poly.pdbx_seq_one_letter_code
_entity_poly.pdbx_strand_id
1 'polypeptide(L)'
;MQRDVDISERQKRALKDVFRLAEARGITRKSIHHDTGISADTLGSWARGEAAMSITGLFQLVGVIPDDLLSMLLPEGRQIVQLPDDLDHDALSDLAADYLTTKAAAHKADSPAGVDIAPCERAILDRKVIQLGKAAA
;
A
#
# COMPACT_ATOMS: atom_id res chain seq x y z
N MET A 1 12.66 -29.36 0.87
CA MET A 1 12.65 -29.45 2.35
C MET A 1 13.32 -28.24 3.03
N GLN A 2 14.62 -27.97 2.85
CA GLN A 2 15.27 -26.81 3.52
C GLN A 2 14.69 -25.44 3.10
N ARG A 3 14.41 -25.24 1.79
CA ARG A 3 13.80 -24.00 1.26
C ARG A 3 12.36 -23.78 1.71
N ASP A 4 11.58 -24.85 1.86
CA ASP A 4 10.16 -24.77 2.21
C ASP A 4 9.96 -24.35 3.68
N VAL A 5 10.84 -24.82 4.57
CA VAL A 5 10.88 -24.41 5.98
C VAL A 5 11.19 -22.92 6.10
N ASP A 6 12.15 -22.42 5.31
CA ASP A 6 12.55 -21.01 5.35
C ASP A 6 11.43 -20.07 4.84
N ILE A 7 10.70 -20.48 3.79
CA ILE A 7 9.55 -19.73 3.27
C ILE A 7 8.43 -19.64 4.31
N SER A 8 8.12 -20.75 4.99
CA SER A 8 7.06 -20.78 6.02
C SER A 8 7.40 -19.89 7.21
N GLU A 9 8.65 -19.93 7.69
CA GLU A 9 9.10 -19.09 8.81
C GLU A 9 9.16 -17.61 8.45
N ARG A 10 9.57 -17.27 7.21
CA ARG A 10 9.47 -15.89 6.69
C ARG A 10 8.03 -15.40 6.70
N GLN A 11 7.09 -16.20 6.21
CA GLN A 11 5.67 -15.84 6.17
C GLN A 11 5.09 -15.63 7.58
N LYS A 12 5.38 -16.51 8.53
CA LYS A 12 4.93 -16.38 9.93
C LYS A 12 5.44 -15.08 10.57
N ARG A 13 6.71 -14.72 10.34
CA ARG A 13 7.28 -13.45 10.83
C ARG A 13 6.60 -12.24 10.20
N ALA A 14 6.46 -12.21 8.88
CA ALA A 14 5.78 -11.14 8.18
C ALA A 14 4.33 -10.98 8.67
N LEU A 15 3.63 -12.09 8.91
CA LEU A 15 2.26 -12.09 9.38
C LEU A 15 2.10 -11.51 10.78
N LYS A 16 3.03 -11.84 11.69
CA LYS A 16 3.11 -11.20 13.01
C LYS A 16 3.28 -9.68 12.90
N ASP A 17 4.13 -9.22 11.99
CA ASP A 17 4.33 -7.78 11.76
C ASP A 17 3.09 -7.10 11.17
N VAL A 18 2.40 -7.76 10.24
CA VAL A 18 1.12 -7.28 9.69
C VAL A 18 0.11 -7.04 10.80
N PHE A 19 -0.11 -8.02 11.69
CA PHE A 19 -1.07 -7.87 12.79
C PHE A 19 -0.65 -6.78 13.78
N ARG A 20 0.64 -6.69 14.11
CA ARG A 20 1.17 -5.63 15.00
C ARG A 20 0.94 -4.24 14.40
N LEU A 21 1.22 -4.06 13.11
CA LEU A 21 1.05 -2.78 12.42
C LEU A 21 -0.42 -2.44 12.20
N ALA A 22 -1.27 -3.42 11.92
CA ALA A 22 -2.71 -3.25 11.84
C ALA A 22 -3.28 -2.76 13.18
N GLU A 23 -2.88 -3.38 14.30
CA GLU A 23 -3.31 -2.96 15.64
C GLU A 23 -2.83 -1.55 15.99
N ALA A 24 -1.61 -1.18 15.60
CA ALA A 24 -1.09 0.18 15.74
C ALA A 24 -1.88 1.22 14.90
N ARG A 25 -2.57 0.79 13.84
CA ARG A 25 -3.49 1.61 13.03
C ARG A 25 -4.95 1.54 13.52
N GLY A 26 -5.21 0.92 14.66
CA GLY A 26 -6.56 0.79 15.24
C GLY A 26 -7.39 -0.38 14.70
N ILE A 27 -6.80 -1.25 13.86
CA ILE A 27 -7.48 -2.42 13.31
C ILE A 27 -7.25 -3.61 14.25
N THR A 28 -8.20 -3.81 15.16
CA THR A 28 -8.08 -4.85 16.19
C THR A 28 -8.40 -6.24 15.65
N ARG A 29 -7.90 -7.30 16.31
CA ARG A 29 -8.31 -8.68 15.98
C ARG A 29 -9.82 -8.90 16.15
N LYS A 30 -10.47 -8.16 17.05
CA LYS A 30 -11.92 -8.23 17.25
C LYS A 30 -12.69 -7.66 16.05
N SER A 31 -12.25 -6.53 15.48
CA SER A 31 -12.86 -5.98 14.27
C SER A 31 -12.60 -6.89 13.07
N ILE A 32 -11.37 -7.41 12.92
CA ILE A 32 -11.06 -8.38 11.86
C ILE A 32 -11.96 -9.61 11.96
N HIS A 33 -12.14 -10.18 13.15
CA HIS A 33 -13.06 -11.31 13.35
C HIS A 33 -14.48 -10.97 12.90
N HIS A 34 -14.97 -9.79 13.30
CA HIS A 34 -16.31 -9.33 12.95
C HIS A 34 -16.49 -9.19 11.42
N ASP A 35 -15.51 -8.62 10.72
CA ASP A 35 -15.63 -8.28 9.31
C ASP A 35 -15.35 -9.48 8.38
N THR A 36 -14.58 -10.46 8.85
CA THR A 36 -14.14 -11.62 8.03
C THR A 36 -14.77 -12.95 8.43
N GLY A 37 -15.30 -13.05 9.65
CA GLY A 37 -15.75 -14.30 10.25
C GLY A 37 -14.63 -15.27 10.67
N ILE A 38 -13.35 -14.93 10.48
CA ILE A 38 -12.21 -15.78 10.87
C ILE A 38 -12.18 -15.91 12.39
N SER A 39 -12.11 -17.13 12.93
CA SER A 39 -12.17 -17.35 14.39
C SER A 39 -11.05 -16.61 15.14
N ALA A 40 -11.36 -16.16 16.36
CA ALA A 40 -10.40 -15.47 17.21
C ALA A 40 -9.14 -16.31 17.48
N ASP A 41 -9.28 -17.63 17.58
CA ASP A 41 -8.16 -18.56 17.75
C ASP A 41 -7.24 -18.58 16.53
N THR A 42 -7.81 -18.61 15.32
CA THR A 42 -7.04 -18.56 14.06
C THR A 42 -6.29 -17.24 13.95
N LEU A 43 -6.96 -16.12 14.17
CA LEU A 43 -6.33 -14.79 14.19
C LEU A 43 -5.25 -14.69 15.26
N GLY A 44 -5.48 -15.31 16.44
CA GLY A 44 -4.51 -15.37 17.52
C GLY A 44 -3.26 -16.15 17.13
N SER A 45 -3.43 -17.31 16.50
CA SER A 45 -2.32 -18.15 16.01
C SER A 45 -1.49 -17.43 14.97
N TRP A 46 -2.13 -16.74 14.01
CA TRP A 46 -1.45 -15.92 13.01
C TRP A 46 -0.71 -14.73 13.61
N ALA A 47 -1.34 -13.98 14.51
CA ALA A 47 -0.73 -12.82 15.16
C ALA A 47 0.49 -13.20 16.02
N ARG A 48 0.54 -14.43 16.56
CA ARG A 48 1.70 -14.95 17.28
C ARG A 48 2.76 -15.58 16.37
N GLY A 49 2.46 -15.77 15.09
CA GLY A 49 3.33 -16.46 14.13
C GLY A 49 3.41 -17.97 14.36
N GLU A 50 2.41 -18.57 15.02
CA GLU A 50 2.38 -20.01 15.32
C GLU A 50 1.95 -20.84 14.10
N ALA A 51 1.08 -20.27 13.27
CA ALA A 51 0.59 -20.91 12.05
C ALA A 51 0.86 -20.05 10.82
N ALA A 52 1.13 -20.71 9.70
CA ALA A 52 1.10 -20.06 8.40
C ALA A 52 -0.35 -19.78 7.99
N MET A 53 -0.56 -18.67 7.29
CA MET A 53 -1.86 -18.31 6.72
C MET A 53 -2.12 -19.11 5.44
N SER A 54 -3.36 -19.56 5.25
CA SER A 54 -3.81 -20.13 3.98
C SER A 54 -4.12 -19.03 2.97
N ILE A 55 -4.08 -19.34 1.68
CA ILE A 55 -4.47 -18.36 0.64
C ILE A 55 -5.92 -17.88 0.81
N THR A 56 -6.81 -18.73 1.31
CA THR A 56 -8.19 -18.34 1.67
C THR A 56 -8.20 -17.28 2.77
N GLY A 57 -7.36 -17.43 3.78
CA GLY A 57 -7.20 -16.44 4.84
C GLY A 57 -6.71 -15.09 4.31
N LEU A 58 -5.80 -15.10 3.32
CA LEU A 58 -5.38 -13.86 2.65
C LEU A 58 -6.56 -13.17 1.97
N PHE A 59 -7.34 -13.90 1.15
CA PHE A 59 -8.49 -13.32 0.44
C PHE A 59 -9.56 -12.78 1.39
N GLN A 60 -9.78 -13.43 2.52
CA GLN A 60 -10.71 -12.94 3.54
C GLN A 60 -10.25 -11.63 4.19
N LEU A 61 -8.95 -11.34 4.21
CA LEU A 61 -8.40 -10.11 4.78
C LEU A 61 -8.31 -8.95 3.79
N VAL A 62 -8.42 -9.20 2.48
CA VAL A 62 -8.43 -8.15 1.45
C VAL A 62 -9.63 -7.22 1.70
N GLY A 63 -9.38 -5.91 1.67
CA GLY A 63 -10.38 -4.89 1.99
C GLY A 63 -10.66 -4.68 3.49
N VAL A 64 -10.14 -5.54 4.36
CA VAL A 64 -10.24 -5.41 5.84
C VAL A 64 -8.91 -4.94 6.44
N ILE A 65 -7.81 -5.52 5.97
CA ILE A 65 -6.45 -5.05 6.29
C ILE A 65 -5.94 -4.24 5.08
N PRO A 66 -5.29 -3.08 5.31
CA PRO A 66 -4.67 -2.29 4.26
C PRO A 66 -3.74 -3.10 3.35
N ASP A 67 -3.85 -2.87 2.04
CA ASP A 67 -3.09 -3.60 1.02
C ASP A 67 -1.57 -3.45 1.17
N ASP A 68 -1.10 -2.32 1.70
CA ASP A 68 0.31 -2.09 1.98
C ASP A 68 0.85 -3.06 3.06
N LEU A 69 0.02 -3.38 4.05
CA LEU A 69 0.36 -4.39 5.06
C LEU A 69 0.26 -5.80 4.48
N LEU A 70 -0.80 -6.13 3.74
CA LEU A 70 -0.92 -7.46 3.14
C LEU A 70 0.19 -7.74 2.12
N SER A 71 0.69 -6.70 1.44
CA SER A 71 1.86 -6.78 0.55
C SER A 71 3.13 -7.27 1.24
N MET A 72 3.28 -7.07 2.56
CA MET A 72 4.43 -7.57 3.33
C MET A 72 4.52 -9.10 3.34
N LEU A 73 3.42 -9.80 3.05
CA LEU A 73 3.37 -11.27 2.98
C LEU A 73 3.97 -11.80 1.66
N LEU A 74 4.13 -10.94 0.65
CA LEU A 74 4.59 -11.31 -0.67
C LEU A 74 6.13 -11.36 -0.75
N PRO A 75 6.70 -11.98 -1.81
CA PRO A 75 8.11 -11.82 -2.14
C PRO A 75 8.49 -10.36 -2.42
N GLU A 76 9.78 -10.06 -2.31
CA GLU A 76 10.33 -8.76 -2.67
C GLU A 76 9.95 -8.36 -4.11
N GLY A 77 9.69 -7.07 -4.31
CA GLY A 77 9.28 -6.51 -5.60
C GLY A 77 7.83 -6.82 -5.99
N ARG A 78 6.99 -7.32 -5.07
CA ARG A 78 5.56 -7.55 -5.31
C ARG A 78 4.70 -6.77 -4.31
N GLN A 79 3.55 -6.30 -4.80
CA GLN A 79 2.56 -5.57 -4.01
C GLN A 79 1.15 -6.01 -4.41
N ILE A 80 0.25 -5.96 -3.43
CA ILE A 80 -1.19 -5.96 -3.63
C ILE A 80 -1.57 -4.51 -3.85
N VAL A 81 -2.28 -4.25 -4.95
CA VAL A 81 -2.81 -2.94 -5.29
C VAL A 81 -4.26 -3.12 -5.68
N GLN A 82 -5.11 -2.24 -5.19
CA GLN A 82 -6.46 -2.12 -5.70
C GLN A 82 -6.39 -1.64 -7.15
N LEU A 83 -7.09 -2.34 -8.04
CA LEU A 83 -7.31 -1.85 -9.39
C LEU A 83 -8.55 -0.96 -9.36
N PRO A 84 -8.47 0.28 -9.88
CA PRO A 84 -9.65 1.11 -10.07
C PRO A 84 -10.59 0.47 -11.11
N ASP A 85 -11.88 0.40 -10.77
CA ASP A 85 -12.90 -0.24 -11.61
C ASP A 85 -13.23 0.59 -12.87
N ASP A 86 -13.09 1.93 -12.81
CA ASP A 86 -13.41 2.87 -13.88
C ASP A 86 -12.40 4.02 -13.97
N LEU A 87 -11.27 3.77 -14.63
CA LEU A 87 -10.28 4.82 -14.91
C LEU A 87 -10.80 5.80 -15.95
N ASP A 88 -11.00 7.06 -15.56
CA ASP A 88 -11.18 8.16 -16.50
C ASP A 88 -9.82 8.52 -17.12
N HIS A 89 -9.53 7.89 -18.27
CA HIS A 89 -8.29 8.09 -19.00
C HIS A 89 -8.10 9.53 -19.51
N ASP A 90 -9.19 10.24 -19.81
CA ASP A 90 -9.11 11.63 -20.28
C ASP A 90 -8.74 12.55 -19.12
N ALA A 91 -9.39 12.39 -17.96
CA ALA A 91 -9.04 13.14 -16.76
C ALA A 91 -7.59 12.87 -16.31
N LEU A 92 -7.13 11.62 -16.40
CA LEU A 92 -5.74 11.26 -16.11
C LEU A 92 -4.76 11.91 -17.09
N SER A 93 -5.09 11.95 -18.39
CA SER A 93 -4.29 12.61 -19.40
C SER A 93 -4.15 14.10 -19.11
N ASP A 94 -5.25 14.77 -18.76
CA ASP A 94 -5.26 16.20 -18.42
C ASP A 94 -4.41 16.49 -17.18
N LEU A 95 -4.56 15.70 -16.12
CA LEU A 95 -3.76 15.83 -14.89
C LEU A 95 -2.26 15.57 -15.15
N ALA A 96 -1.94 14.59 -16.00
CA ALA A 96 -0.56 14.28 -16.36
C ALA A 96 0.07 15.42 -17.18
N ALA A 97 -0.66 15.96 -18.16
CA ALA A 97 -0.20 17.08 -18.98
C ALA A 97 0.03 18.35 -18.14
N ASP A 98 -0.87 18.62 -17.19
CA ASP A 98 -0.76 19.74 -16.25
C ASP A 98 0.45 19.59 -15.31
N TYR A 99 0.66 18.39 -14.74
CA TYR A 99 1.85 18.10 -13.95
C TYR A 99 3.14 18.29 -14.76
N LEU A 100 3.21 17.73 -15.98
CA LEU A 100 4.39 17.84 -16.85
C LEU A 100 4.70 19.29 -17.20
N THR A 101 3.67 20.07 -17.56
CA THR A 101 3.80 21.51 -17.84
C THR A 101 4.34 22.26 -16.63
N THR A 102 3.77 22.00 -15.45
CA THR A 102 4.19 22.64 -14.20
C THR A 102 5.63 22.28 -13.84
N LYS A 103 5.99 21.00 -13.95
CA LYS A 103 7.36 20.52 -13.68
C LYS A 103 8.36 21.13 -14.64
N ALA A 104 8.02 21.26 -15.91
CA ALA A 104 8.87 21.90 -16.92
C ALA A 104 9.05 23.40 -16.65
N ALA A 105 8.04 24.07 -16.08
CA ALA A 105 8.13 25.48 -15.69
C ALA A 105 9.01 25.70 -14.46
N ALA A 106 8.95 24.80 -13.46
CA ALA A 106 9.69 24.90 -12.19
C ALA A 106 11.18 24.52 -12.27
N HIS A 107 11.70 24.23 -13.47
CA HIS A 107 13.06 23.72 -13.71
C HIS A 107 13.78 24.60 -14.74
N LYS A 108 13.72 25.91 -14.57
CA LYS A 108 14.25 26.89 -15.53
C LYS A 108 15.17 27.89 -14.86
N ALA A 109 16.12 28.43 -15.61
CA ALA A 109 17.13 29.36 -15.09
C ALA A 109 16.53 30.61 -14.41
N ASP A 110 15.30 31.00 -14.77
CA ASP A 110 14.53 32.11 -14.21
C ASP A 110 13.62 31.71 -13.02
N SER A 111 13.63 30.44 -12.61
CA SER A 111 12.88 29.95 -11.45
C SER A 111 13.58 30.37 -10.13
N PRO A 112 12.88 30.39 -8.98
CA PRO A 112 13.42 30.89 -7.71
C PRO A 112 14.69 30.20 -7.21
N ALA A 113 14.89 28.93 -7.58
CA ALA A 113 16.11 28.17 -7.32
C ALA A 113 16.87 27.80 -8.61
N GLY A 114 16.58 28.50 -9.71
CA GLY A 114 17.15 28.22 -11.02
C GLY A 114 16.77 26.83 -11.52
N VAL A 115 17.76 26.02 -11.89
CA VAL A 115 17.52 24.67 -12.44
C VAL A 115 17.04 23.66 -11.38
N ASP A 116 17.14 24.00 -10.10
CA ASP A 116 16.66 23.18 -8.99
C ASP A 116 15.21 23.53 -8.63
N ILE A 117 14.47 22.57 -8.07
CA ILE A 117 13.09 22.79 -7.57
C ILE A 117 13.13 23.53 -6.23
N ALA A 118 12.59 24.74 -6.18
CA ALA A 118 12.42 25.49 -4.95
C ALA A 118 11.31 24.88 -4.05
N PRO A 119 11.32 25.15 -2.72
CA PRO A 119 10.31 24.63 -1.80
C PRO A 119 8.86 24.97 -2.19
N CYS A 120 8.61 26.16 -2.74
CA CYS A 120 7.29 26.58 -3.20
C CYS A 120 6.82 25.80 -4.43
N GLU A 121 7.72 25.47 -5.35
CA GLU A 121 7.44 24.68 -6.55
C GLU A 121 7.19 23.21 -6.19
N ARG A 122 7.99 22.67 -5.27
CA ARG A 122 7.80 21.32 -4.72
C ARG A 122 6.40 21.15 -4.14
N ALA A 123 5.95 22.10 -3.31
CA ALA A 123 4.60 22.05 -2.73
C ALA A 123 3.47 22.12 -3.78
N ILE A 124 3.71 22.71 -4.95
CA ILE A 124 2.75 22.68 -6.07
C ILE A 124 2.78 21.32 -6.76
N LEU A 125 3.97 20.79 -7.04
CA LEU A 125 4.16 19.50 -7.68
C LEU A 125 3.61 18.35 -6.84
N ASP A 126 3.86 18.35 -5.53
CA ASP A 126 3.35 17.34 -4.59
C ASP A 126 1.82 17.28 -4.62
N ARG A 127 1.15 18.44 -4.65
CA ARG A 127 -0.32 18.51 -4.75
C ARG A 127 -0.83 17.91 -6.06
N LYS A 128 -0.17 18.18 -7.19
CA LYS A 128 -0.55 17.63 -8.50
C LYS A 128 -0.33 16.12 -8.57
N VAL A 129 0.78 15.62 -8.01
CA VAL A 129 1.03 14.17 -7.90
C VAL A 129 -0.04 13.48 -7.05
N ILE A 130 -0.46 14.10 -5.95
CA ILE A 130 -1.57 13.57 -5.13
C ILE A 130 -2.88 13.52 -5.93
N GLN A 131 -3.19 14.55 -6.73
CA GLN A 131 -4.40 14.54 -7.58
C GLN A 131 -4.34 13.45 -8.65
N LEU A 132 -3.19 13.27 -9.29
CA LEU A 132 -2.98 12.20 -10.27
C LEU A 132 -3.12 10.82 -9.62
N GLY A 133 -2.57 10.63 -8.43
CA GLY A 133 -2.72 9.39 -7.66
C GLY A 133 -4.18 9.09 -7.28
N LYS A 134 -4.97 10.11 -6.94
CA LYS A 134 -6.41 9.96 -6.65
C LYS A 134 -7.24 9.61 -7.88
N ALA A 135 -6.87 10.12 -9.06
CA ALA A 135 -7.55 9.78 -10.30
C ALA A 135 -7.20 8.37 -10.80
N ALA A 136 -6.11 7.80 -10.29
CA ALA A 136 -5.61 6.47 -10.65
C ALA A 136 -5.95 5.38 -9.60
N ALA A 137 -6.73 5.70 -8.56
CA ALA A 137 -7.10 4.83 -7.46
C ALA A 137 -8.62 4.69 -7.38
#